data_AF-A0A6M0EQ39-F1
#
_entry.id   AF-A0A6M0EQ39-F1
#
_cell.length_a   1.000
_cell.length_b   1.000
_cell.length_c   1.000
_cell.angle_alpha   90.00
_cell.angle_beta   90.00
_cell.angle_gamma   90.00
#
_symmetry.space_group_name_H-M   'P 1'
#
loop_
_entity.id
_entity.type
_entity.pdbx_description
1 polymer ?
#
loop_
_entity_poly.entity_id
_entity_poly.type
_entity_poly.pdbx_seq_one_letter_code
_entity_poly.pdbx_strand_id
1 'polypeptide(L)'
;MASGIYAIAHIGNLRLYVCDASKIKQKWPQMLTQLDSGTYPHALLQQAWNDQEGKRRFSFHTYKDIAGDTEIINIEQLAQDRRQAQGS
;
A
#
# COMPACT_ATOMS: atom_id res chain seq x y z
N MET A 1 15.08 -10.13 -5.14
CA MET A 1 14.18 -10.29 -6.31
C MET A 1 12.81 -9.76 -5.95
N ALA A 2 12.22 -8.93 -6.80
CA ALA A 2 10.81 -8.56 -6.65
C ALA A 2 9.95 -9.80 -6.88
N SER A 3 8.89 -9.95 -6.09
CA SER A 3 8.00 -11.12 -6.19
C SER A 3 7.04 -11.01 -7.39
N GLY A 4 6.85 -9.79 -7.92
CA GLY A 4 5.81 -9.50 -8.91
C GLY A 4 4.40 -9.47 -8.31
N ILE A 5 4.32 -9.65 -6.99
CA ILE A 5 3.11 -9.56 -6.18
C ILE A 5 3.22 -8.28 -5.36
N TYR A 6 2.14 -7.51 -5.33
CA TYR A 6 2.06 -6.22 -4.68
C TYR A 6 1.05 -6.28 -3.54
N ALA A 7 1.40 -5.64 -2.43
CA ALA A 7 0.59 -5.60 -1.23
C ALA A 7 -0.31 -4.36 -1.24
N ILE A 8 -1.60 -4.59 -1.07
CA ILE A 8 -2.63 -3.57 -0.89
C ILE A 8 -3.18 -3.68 0.53
N ALA A 9 -3.14 -2.58 1.27
CA ALA A 9 -3.76 -2.45 2.57
C ALA A 9 -5.19 -1.92 2.42
N HIS A 10 -6.15 -2.62 3.02
CA HIS A 10 -7.54 -2.21 3.12
C HIS A 10 -7.77 -1.60 4.51
N ILE A 11 -8.14 -0.32 4.53
CA ILE A 11 -8.39 0.46 5.73
C ILE A 11 -9.79 1.07 5.59
N GLY A 12 -10.77 0.48 6.28
CA GLY A 12 -12.18 0.76 6.02
C GLY A 12 -12.54 0.46 4.56
N ASN A 13 -13.07 1.47 3.87
CA ASN A 13 -13.43 1.37 2.45
C ASN A 13 -12.29 1.77 1.50
N LEU A 14 -11.14 2.17 2.04
CA LEU A 14 -10.02 2.65 1.24
C LEU A 14 -9.02 1.52 0.97
N ARG A 15 -8.48 1.53 -0.24
CA ARG A 15 -7.42 0.64 -0.69
C ARG A 15 -6.15 1.44 -0.85
N LEU A 16 -5.07 1.01 -0.22
CA LEU A 16 -3.79 1.67 -0.23
C LEU A 16 -2.71 0.76 -0.78
N TYR A 17 -2.03 1.20 -1.83
CA TYR A 17 -0.82 0.56 -2.30
C TYR A 17 0.31 0.72 -1.26
N VAL A 18 0.90 -0.39 -0.85
CA VAL A 18 2.00 -0.41 0.13
C VAL A 18 3.35 -0.54 -0.57
N CYS A 19 3.61 -1.69 -1.19
CA CYS A 19 4.82 -2.00 -1.97
C CYS A 19 4.75 -3.41 -2.57
N ASP A 20 5.82 -3.87 -3.24
CA ASP A 20 6.02 -5.31 -3.51
C ASP A 20 5.95 -6.15 -2.22
N ALA A 21 5.28 -7.30 -2.29
CA ALA A 21 5.02 -8.20 -1.16
C ALA A 21 6.31 -8.70 -0.50
N SER A 22 7.42 -8.82 -1.23
CA SER A 22 8.73 -9.17 -0.67
C SER A 22 9.27 -8.11 0.31
N LYS A 23 8.85 -6.85 0.16
CA LYS A 23 9.29 -5.70 0.97
C LYS A 23 8.26 -5.27 2.02
N ILE A 24 7.09 -5.92 2.08
CA ILE A 24 5.99 -5.53 2.98
C ILE A 24 6.44 -5.48 4.44
N LYS A 25 7.23 -6.47 4.88
CA LYS A 25 7.74 -6.56 6.26
C LYS A 25 8.63 -5.38 6.64
N GLN A 26 9.25 -4.70 5.67
CA GLN A 26 10.13 -3.56 5.89
C GLN A 26 9.38 -2.23 5.75
N LYS A 27 8.50 -2.12 4.75
CA LYS A 27 7.79 -0.88 4.43
C LYS A 27 6.56 -0.65 5.30
N TRP A 28 5.78 -1.70 5.58
CA TRP A 28 4.55 -1.57 6.33
C TRP A 28 4.75 -1.03 7.76
N PRO A 29 5.74 -1.48 8.55
CA PRO A 29 5.96 -0.91 9.89
C PRO A 29 6.22 0.60 9.86
N GLN A 30 6.93 1.10 8.85
CA GLN A 30 7.20 2.54 8.72
C GLN A 30 5.90 3.31 8.41
N MET A 31 5.06 2.78 7.51
CA MET A 31 3.75 3.38 7.23
C MET A 31 2.82 3.31 8.44
N LEU A 32 2.83 2.20 9.19
CA LEU A 32 2.09 2.07 10.44
C LEU A 32 2.48 3.16 11.43
N THR A 33 3.78 3.41 11.64
CA THR A 33 4.22 4.48 12.52
C THR A 33 3.72 5.85 12.07
N GLN A 34 3.67 6.12 10.76
CA GLN A 34 3.08 7.36 10.24
C GLN A 34 1.57 7.44 10.48
N LEU A 35 0.85 6.33 10.29
CA LEU A 35 -0.59 6.24 10.53
C LEU A 35 -0.93 6.38 12.02
N ASP A 36 -0.24 5.68 12.90
CA ASP A 36 -0.44 5.78 14.35
C ASP A 36 -0.04 7.14 14.91
N SER A 37 0.94 7.81 14.30
CA SER A 37 1.34 9.18 14.69
C SER A 37 0.46 10.27 14.08
N GLY A 38 -0.47 9.95 13.17
CA GLY A 38 -1.29 10.96 12.51
C GLY A 38 -0.57 11.76 11.41
N THR A 39 0.64 11.36 11.02
CA THR A 39 1.50 12.11 10.08
C THR A 39 1.40 11.59 8.64
N TYR A 40 0.51 10.64 8.37
CA TYR A 40 0.34 10.10 7.03
C TYR A 40 -0.24 11.17 6.08
N PRO A 41 0.35 11.39 4.89
CA PRO A 41 0.02 12.53 4.03
C PRO A 41 -1.39 12.47 3.41
N HIS A 42 -2.15 11.39 3.59
CA HIS A 42 -3.49 11.21 3.03
C HIS A 42 -4.57 11.33 4.11
N ALA A 43 -5.18 12.50 4.23
CA ALA A 43 -6.13 12.84 5.29
C ALA A 43 -7.32 11.87 5.41
N LEU A 44 -7.94 11.47 4.28
CA LEU A 44 -9.06 10.51 4.30
C LEU A 44 -8.64 9.12 4.81
N LEU A 45 -7.40 8.74 4.53
CA LEU A 45 -6.88 7.45 4.95
C LEU A 45 -6.48 7.47 6.42
N GLN A 46 -5.92 8.59 6.89
CA GLN A 46 -5.66 8.84 8.29
C GLN A 46 -6.96 8.82 9.11
N GLN A 47 -8.03 9.44 8.60
CA GLN A 47 -9.34 9.42 9.23
C GLN A 47 -9.91 8.00 9.29
N ALA A 48 -9.85 7.24 8.19
CA ALA A 48 -10.29 5.84 8.16
C ALA A 48 -9.47 4.96 9.11
N TRP A 49 -8.16 5.20 9.25
CA TRP A 49 -7.30 4.50 10.21
C TRP A 49 -7.74 4.73 11.65
N ASN A 50 -8.01 5.99 11.99
CA ASN A 50 -8.47 6.39 13.32
C ASN A 50 -9.86 5.83 13.64
N ASP A 51 -10.78 5.85 12.67
CA ASP A 51 -12.17 5.36 12.81
C ASP A 51 -12.23 3.84 12.99
N GLN A 52 -11.39 3.10 12.26
CA GLN A 52 -11.36 1.64 12.29
C GLN A 52 -10.54 1.07 13.47
N GLU A 53 -10.09 1.90 14.42
CA GLU A 53 -9.20 1.51 15.53
C GLU A 53 -7.94 0.77 15.04
N GLY A 54 -7.38 1.20 13.90
CA GLY A 54 -6.21 0.54 13.30
C GLY A 54 -6.50 -0.86 12.73
N LYS A 55 -7.76 -1.24 12.51
CA LYS A 55 -8.09 -2.49 11.78
C LYS A 55 -7.68 -2.35 10.31
N ARG A 56 -6.97 -3.36 9.81
CA ARG A 56 -6.54 -3.44 8.41
C ARG A 56 -6.56 -4.87 7.91
N ARG A 57 -6.78 -5.03 6.61
CA ARG A 57 -6.63 -6.30 5.90
C ARG A 57 -5.67 -6.13 4.75
N PHE A 58 -4.90 -7.18 4.46
CA PHE A 58 -4.01 -7.19 3.30
C PHE A 58 -4.57 -8.07 2.22
N SER A 59 -4.50 -7.55 1.01
CA SER A 59 -4.71 -8.31 -0.21
C SER A 59 -3.45 -8.22 -1.06
N PHE A 60 -3.16 -9.29 -1.77
CA PHE A 60 -1.96 -9.43 -2.58
C PHE A 60 -2.38 -9.63 -4.02
N HIS A 61 -1.90 -8.75 -4.91
CA HIS A 61 -2.33 -8.68 -6.30
C HIS A 61 -1.14 -8.62 -7.23
N THR A 62 -1.29 -9.12 -8.46
CA THR A 62 -0.26 -8.93 -9.48
C THR A 62 -0.36 -7.54 -10.10
N TYR A 63 0.69 -7.08 -10.78
CA TYR A 63 0.64 -5.79 -11.49
C TYR A 63 -0.59 -5.71 -12.41
N LYS A 64 -0.91 -6.78 -13.13
CA LYS A 64 -2.01 -6.78 -14.11
C LYS A 64 -3.38 -6.56 -13.45
N ASP A 65 -3.55 -7.01 -12.21
CA ASP A 65 -4.81 -6.87 -11.47
C ASP A 65 -5.06 -5.42 -11.04
N ILE A 66 -4.01 -4.66 -10.73
CA ILE A 66 -4.13 -3.34 -10.09
C ILE A 66 -3.62 -2.17 -10.95
N ALA A 67 -2.97 -2.42 -12.09
CA ALA A 67 -2.36 -1.37 -12.92
C ALA A 67 -3.32 -0.34 -13.52
N GLY A 68 -4.63 -0.62 -13.51
CA GLY A 68 -5.68 0.31 -13.96
C GLY A 68 -6.64 0.74 -12.87
N ASP A 69 -6.41 0.32 -11.62
CA ASP A 69 -7.33 0.59 -10.51
C ASP A 69 -7.00 1.95 -9.87
N THR A 70 -7.69 2.98 -10.33
CA THR A 70 -7.52 4.37 -9.85
C THR A 70 -8.11 4.60 -8.46
N GLU A 71 -8.86 3.63 -7.93
CA GLU A 71 -9.42 3.72 -6.58
C GLU A 71 -8.38 3.32 -5.51
N ILE A 72 -7.25 2.74 -5.93
CA ILE A 72 -6.14 2.43 -5.03
C ILE A 72 -5.30 3.69 -4.82
N ILE A 73 -5.20 4.12 -3.57
CA ILE A 73 -4.38 5.24 -3.15
C ILE A 73 -2.90 4.88 -3.35
N ASN A 74 -2.11 5.82 -3.85
CA ASN A 74 -0.69 5.68 -4.20
C ASN A 74 -0.41 4.65 -5.31
N ILE A 75 -1.40 4.32 -6.15
CA ILE A 75 -1.20 3.37 -7.24
C ILE A 75 -0.15 3.86 -8.26
N GLU A 76 0.11 5.16 -8.38
CA GLU A 76 1.20 5.68 -9.23
C GLU A 76 2.59 5.15 -8.83
N GLN A 77 2.78 4.79 -7.56
CA GLN A 77 4.02 4.23 -7.05
C GLN A 77 4.30 2.81 -7.61
N LEU A 78 3.24 2.08 -8.01
CA LEU A 78 3.33 0.76 -8.62
C LEU A 78 4.24 0.75 -9.87
N ALA A 79 4.10 1.77 -10.72
CA ALA A 79 4.89 1.88 -11.94
C ALA A 79 6.39 2.14 -11.66
N GLN A 80 6.70 2.77 -10.53
CA GLN A 80 8.08 2.95 -10.08
C GLN A 80 8.66 1.65 -9.53
N ASP A 81 7.92 0.96 -8.66
CA ASP A 81 8.35 -0.32 -8.09
C ASP A 81 8.51 -1.40 -9.18
N ARG A 82 7.65 -1.42 -10.19
CA ARG A 82 7.79 -2.32 -11.35
C ARG A 82 9.05 -2.06 -12.17
N ARG A 83 9.43 -0.79 -12.38
CA ARG A 83 10.66 -0.45 -13.10
C ARG A 83 11.90 -0.93 -12.34
N GLN A 84 11.91 -0.79 -11.02
CA GLN A 84 12.99 -1.30 -10.17
C GLN A 84 13.06 -2.84 -10.16
N ALA A 85 11.92 -3.52 -10.32
CA ALA A 85 11.85 -4.98 -10.39
C ALA A 85 12.46 -5.59 -11.68
N GLN A 86 12.50 -4.83 -12.77
CA GLN A 86 12.97 -5.30 -14.09
C GLN A 86 14.42 -4.92 -14.41
N GLY A 87 15.08 -4.14 -13.54
CA GLY A 87 16.41 -3.58 -13.78
C GLY A 87 17.53 -4.11 -12.87
N SER A 88 17.59 -5.42 -12.60
CA SER A 88 18.70 -6.05 -11.87
C SER A 88 19.25 -7.24 -12.61
#